data_AF-Q2SMR8-F1
#
_entry.id   AF-Q2SMR8-F1
#
_cell.length_a   1.000
_cell.length_b   1.000
_cell.length_c   1.000
_cell.angle_alpha   90.00
_cell.angle_beta   90.00
_cell.angle_gamma   90.00
#
_symmetry.space_group_name_H-M   'P 1'
#
loop_
_entity.id
_entity.type
_entity.pdbx_description
1 polymer ?
#
loop_
_entity_poly.entity_id
_entity_poly.type
_entity_poly.pdbx_seq_one_letter_code
_entity_poly.pdbx_strand_id
1 'polypeptide(L)'
;MLELFSRAPDQLDISDDAHLTPIPADEEISSLSAILLDDDYYQCIQKGKSFISDVPVLGAEFILPFKAKAWLDLTQRKHEGQSVDSKVIKKHRNDVFRLSVLLAPAQRVELPESIMQDMEEFLLAMNNEEGIRLKDFGVPSSLEDTLRNLRTIYQLKTS
;
A
#
# COMPACT_ATOMS: atom_id res chain seq x y z
N MET A 1 5.09 -13.94 4.78
CA MET A 1 3.73 -13.39 4.56
C MET A 1 3.45 -13.43 3.07
N LEU A 2 2.42 -14.15 2.67
CA LEU A 2 1.90 -14.21 1.31
C LEU A 2 0.60 -13.39 1.29
N GLU A 3 0.47 -12.47 0.33
CA GLU A 3 -0.73 -11.62 0.16
C GLU A 3 -1.37 -11.96 -1.18
N LEU A 4 -2.66 -12.33 -1.15
CA LEU A 4 -3.48 -12.61 -2.33
C LEU A 4 -4.35 -11.39 -2.63
N PHE A 5 -4.29 -10.90 -3.86
CA PHE A 5 -5.07 -9.74 -4.30
C PHE A 5 -6.09 -10.15 -5.36
N SER A 6 -7.36 -9.79 -5.15
CA SER A 6 -8.44 -9.98 -6.11
C SER A 6 -9.24 -8.70 -6.26
N ARG A 7 -9.82 -8.46 -7.44
CA ARG A 7 -10.94 -7.52 -7.62
C ARG A 7 -12.26 -8.23 -7.31
N ALA A 8 -13.36 -7.49 -7.18
CA ALA A 8 -14.70 -8.04 -7.00
C ALA A 8 -14.97 -9.16 -8.04
N PRO A 9 -15.38 -10.37 -7.60
CA PRO A 9 -15.61 -11.48 -8.49
C PRO A 9 -16.98 -11.33 -9.17
N ASP A 10 -17.18 -10.26 -9.92
CA ASP A 10 -18.47 -10.01 -10.58
C ASP A 10 -18.71 -10.95 -11.78
N GLN A 11 -17.73 -11.79 -12.13
CA GLN A 11 -17.72 -12.64 -13.34
C GLN A 11 -17.18 -14.06 -13.11
N LEU A 12 -17.01 -14.51 -11.87
CA LEU A 12 -16.66 -15.92 -11.64
C LEU A 12 -17.93 -16.77 -11.80
N ASP A 13 -18.24 -17.16 -13.04
CA ASP A 13 -19.14 -18.28 -13.31
C ASP A 13 -18.43 -19.56 -12.85
N ILE A 14 -18.68 -19.92 -11.59
CA ILE A 14 -18.23 -21.19 -11.03
C ILE A 14 -19.06 -22.26 -11.72
N SER A 15 -18.41 -23.09 -12.53
CA SER A 15 -19.08 -24.22 -13.18
C SER A 15 -19.55 -25.23 -12.13
N ASP A 16 -20.62 -25.98 -12.43
CA ASP A 16 -21.18 -26.98 -11.50
C ASP A 16 -20.17 -28.09 -11.13
N ASP A 17 -19.12 -28.27 -11.95
CA ASP A 17 -18.01 -29.22 -11.76
C ASP A 17 -16.74 -28.57 -11.17
N ALA A 18 -16.79 -27.29 -10.79
CA ALA A 18 -15.64 -26.63 -10.19
C ALA A 18 -15.29 -27.26 -8.82
N HIS A 19 -14.03 -27.66 -8.67
CA HIS A 19 -13.51 -28.17 -7.42
C HIS A 19 -12.76 -27.07 -6.67
N LEU A 20 -13.18 -26.79 -5.43
CA LEU A 20 -12.47 -25.90 -4.53
C LEU A 20 -11.22 -26.62 -4.00
N THR A 21 -10.04 -26.12 -4.35
CA THR A 21 -8.77 -26.62 -3.80
C THR A 21 -8.43 -25.84 -2.54
N PRO A 22 -8.44 -26.47 -1.35
CA PRO A 22 -8.00 -25.81 -0.14
C PRO A 22 -6.50 -25.49 -0.23
N ILE A 23 -6.11 -24.29 0.18
CA ILE A 23 -4.69 -23.94 0.30
C ILE A 23 -4.17 -24.66 1.56
N PRO A 24 -3.17 -25.55 1.44
CA PRO A 24 -2.60 -26.23 2.59
C PRO A 24 -1.89 -25.22 3.50
N ALA A 25 -2.52 -24.88 4.60
CA ALA A 25 -1.94 -24.05 5.65
C ALA A 25 -1.22 -24.98 6.64
N ASP A 26 -0.01 -25.45 6.28
CA ASP A 26 0.90 -25.96 7.31
C ASP A 26 1.21 -24.82 8.29
N GLU A 27 1.39 -25.14 9.57
CA GLU A 27 1.55 -24.16 10.67
C GLU A 27 2.70 -23.13 10.42
N GLU A 28 3.62 -23.41 9.50
CA GLU A 28 4.69 -22.51 9.06
C GLU A 28 4.24 -21.40 8.08
N ILE A 29 3.06 -21.50 7.44
CA ILE A 29 2.49 -20.50 6.52
C ILE A 29 1.37 -19.68 7.19
N SER A 30 1.53 -19.35 8.48
CA SER A 30 0.57 -18.58 9.29
C SER A 30 0.40 -17.10 8.88
N SER A 31 0.83 -16.71 7.68
CA SER A 31 0.77 -15.32 7.20
C SER A 31 0.24 -15.23 5.78
N LEU A 32 -0.83 -15.96 5.46
CA LEU A 32 -1.63 -15.76 4.25
C LEU A 32 -2.76 -14.77 4.53
N SER A 33 -2.90 -13.73 3.72
CA SER A 33 -4.04 -12.81 3.75
C SER A 33 -4.59 -12.58 2.35
N ALA A 34 -5.90 -12.36 2.24
CA ALA A 34 -6.57 -12.03 0.99
C ALA A 34 -7.17 -10.62 1.12
N ILE A 35 -6.91 -9.77 0.14
CA ILE A 35 -7.39 -8.38 0.09
C ILE A 35 -8.21 -8.22 -1.19
N LEU A 36 -9.45 -7.74 -1.01
CA LEU A 36 -10.26 -7.26 -2.11
C LEU A 36 -9.83 -5.84 -2.45
N LEU A 37 -9.33 -5.64 -3.66
CA LEU A 37 -8.92 -4.33 -4.16
C LEU A 37 -10.06 -3.72 -4.97
N ASP A 38 -10.17 -2.39 -4.91
CA ASP A 38 -10.86 -1.66 -5.95
C ASP A 38 -10.13 -1.79 -7.30
N ASP A 39 -10.83 -1.47 -8.38
CA ASP A 39 -10.32 -1.66 -9.73
C ASP A 39 -9.07 -0.83 -10.03
N ASP A 40 -8.95 0.38 -9.50
CA ASP A 40 -7.81 1.25 -9.76
C ASP A 40 -6.55 0.71 -9.09
N TYR A 41 -6.64 0.29 -7.82
CA TYR A 41 -5.53 -0.38 -7.14
C TYR A 41 -5.19 -1.72 -7.80
N TYR A 42 -6.17 -2.52 -8.22
CA TYR A 42 -5.88 -3.76 -8.95
C TYR A 42 -5.11 -3.50 -10.25
N GLN A 43 -5.56 -2.55 -11.08
CA GLN A 43 -4.88 -2.19 -12.31
C GLN A 43 -3.49 -1.60 -12.05
N CYS A 44 -3.30 -0.90 -10.93
CA CYS A 44 -2.00 -0.42 -10.48
C CYS A 44 -1.01 -1.57 -10.24
N ILE A 45 -1.44 -2.66 -9.58
CA ILE A 45 -0.60 -3.88 -9.45
C ILE A 45 -0.28 -4.46 -10.83
N GLN A 46 -1.27 -4.58 -11.70
CA GLN A 46 -1.09 -5.22 -13.01
C GLN A 46 -0.10 -4.45 -13.89
N LYS A 47 -0.11 -3.11 -13.81
CA LYS A 47 0.82 -2.24 -14.56
C LYS A 47 2.19 -2.15 -13.90
N GLY A 48 2.24 -2.13 -12.57
CA GLY A 48 3.47 -1.91 -11.79
C GLY A 48 4.28 -3.17 -11.50
N LYS A 49 3.77 -4.37 -11.83
CA LYS A 49 4.50 -5.62 -11.64
C LYS A 49 5.64 -5.78 -12.65
N SER A 50 6.76 -6.26 -12.17
CA SER A 50 7.89 -6.76 -12.95
C SER A 50 8.05 -8.26 -12.68
N PHE A 51 8.87 -8.96 -13.47
CA PHE A 51 9.14 -10.38 -13.24
C PHE A 51 10.59 -10.58 -12.79
N ILE A 52 10.77 -11.30 -11.69
CA ILE A 52 12.06 -11.78 -11.21
C ILE A 52 11.98 -13.30 -11.19
N SER A 53 12.73 -13.97 -12.06
CA SER A 53 12.72 -15.44 -12.18
C SER A 53 11.30 -16.01 -12.30
N ASP A 54 10.50 -15.44 -13.22
CA ASP A 54 9.09 -15.77 -13.46
C ASP A 54 8.11 -15.49 -12.31
N VAL A 55 8.58 -14.87 -11.23
CA VAL A 55 7.74 -14.42 -10.11
C VAL A 55 7.35 -12.95 -10.32
N PRO A 56 6.04 -12.60 -10.32
CA PRO A 56 5.62 -11.21 -10.40
C PRO A 56 5.95 -10.50 -9.07
N VAL A 57 6.65 -9.38 -9.16
CA VAL A 57 7.06 -8.55 -8.02
C VAL A 57 6.69 -7.10 -8.29
N LEU A 58 6.06 -6.47 -7.31
CA LEU A 58 5.65 -5.07 -7.37
C LEU A 58 6.80 -4.15 -6.89
N GLY A 59 7.08 -3.09 -7.65
CA GLY A 59 8.09 -2.08 -7.26
C GLY A 59 7.71 -1.32 -5.98
N ALA A 60 8.70 -0.80 -5.27
CA ALA A 60 8.49 -0.03 -4.03
C ALA A 60 7.60 1.20 -4.25
N GLU A 61 7.72 1.82 -5.43
CA GLU A 61 6.93 2.95 -5.90
C GLU A 61 5.44 2.64 -6.06
N PHE A 62 5.09 1.36 -6.28
CA PHE A 62 3.71 0.92 -6.36
C PHE A 62 3.24 0.30 -5.04
N ILE A 63 4.13 -0.26 -4.21
CA ILE A 63 3.77 -0.76 -2.87
C ILE A 63 3.43 0.39 -1.92
N LEU A 64 4.15 1.52 -2.01
CA LEU A 64 4.01 2.64 -1.08
C LEU A 64 2.57 3.21 -1.05
N PRO A 65 1.89 3.49 -2.18
CA PRO A 65 0.48 3.91 -2.17
C PRO A 65 -0.49 2.94 -1.49
N PHE A 66 -0.22 1.63 -1.53
CA PHE A 66 -1.04 0.63 -0.84
C PHE A 66 -0.88 0.73 0.68
N LYS A 67 0.35 1.01 1.15
CA LYS A 67 0.58 1.24 2.58
C LYS A 67 -0.05 2.54 3.06
N ALA A 68 -0.05 3.59 2.22
CA ALA A 68 -0.78 4.83 2.50
C ALA A 68 -2.29 4.57 2.61
N LYS A 69 -2.88 3.85 1.66
CA LYS A 69 -4.31 3.49 1.69
C LYS A 69 -4.70 2.69 2.92
N ALA A 70 -3.93 1.63 3.21
CA ALA A 70 -4.16 0.81 4.40
C ALA A 70 -4.09 1.64 5.70
N TRP A 71 -3.21 2.64 5.75
CA TRP A 71 -3.16 3.56 6.89
C TRP A 71 -4.44 4.40 7.01
N LEU A 72 -4.92 4.98 5.91
CA LEU A 72 -6.17 5.76 5.88
C LEU A 72 -7.36 4.91 6.32
N ASP A 73 -7.54 3.75 5.71
CA ASP A 73 -8.68 2.86 5.98
C ASP A 73 -8.69 2.38 7.44
N LEU A 74 -7.53 1.95 7.97
CA LEU A 74 -7.43 1.49 9.36
C LEU A 74 -7.61 2.64 10.36
N THR A 75 -7.14 3.84 10.02
CA THR A 75 -7.33 5.04 10.86
C THR A 75 -8.80 5.43 10.90
N GLN A 76 -9.48 5.44 9.75
CA GLN A 76 -10.90 5.73 9.64
C GLN A 76 -11.74 4.70 10.41
N ARG A 77 -11.50 3.40 10.21
CA ARG A 77 -12.19 2.32 10.95
C ARG A 77 -12.02 2.46 12.46
N LYS A 78 -10.82 2.83 12.92
CA LYS A 78 -10.55 3.09 14.34
C LYS A 78 -11.33 4.31 14.84
N HIS A 79 -11.40 5.38 14.05
CA HIS A 79 -12.19 6.57 14.38
C HIS A 79 -13.70 6.25 14.47
N GLU A 80 -14.19 5.32 13.65
CA GLU A 80 -15.56 4.79 13.69
C GLU A 80 -15.83 3.84 14.89
N GLY A 81 -14.85 3.64 15.77
CA GLY A 81 -15.00 2.84 16.98
C GLY A 81 -14.78 1.33 16.78
N GLN A 82 -14.29 0.89 15.61
CA GLN A 82 -13.92 -0.50 15.41
C GLN A 82 -12.65 -0.86 16.20
N SER A 83 -12.55 -2.11 16.65
CA SER A 83 -11.36 -2.60 17.35
C SER A 83 -10.21 -2.82 16.35
N VAL A 84 -9.32 -1.83 16.25
CA VAL A 84 -8.14 -1.85 15.37
C VAL A 84 -6.88 -1.65 16.22
N ASP A 85 -5.91 -2.56 16.06
CA ASP A 85 -4.62 -2.43 16.74
C ASP A 85 -3.84 -1.22 16.17
N SER A 86 -3.53 -0.26 17.04
CA SER A 86 -2.77 0.93 16.70
C SER A 86 -1.33 0.63 16.25
N LYS A 87 -0.79 -0.53 16.62
CA LYS A 87 0.51 -0.99 16.12
C LYS A 87 0.46 -1.30 14.63
N VAL A 88 -0.65 -1.84 14.14
CA VAL A 88 -0.84 -2.15 12.71
C VAL A 88 -0.93 -0.85 11.91
N ILE A 89 -1.72 0.12 12.39
CA ILE A 89 -1.77 1.47 11.80
C ILE A 89 -0.36 2.07 11.71
N LYS A 90 0.37 2.13 12.82
CA LYS A 90 1.74 2.66 12.86
C LYS A 90 2.71 1.90 11.95
N LYS A 91 2.53 0.58 11.78
CA LYS A 91 3.34 -0.24 10.87
C LYS A 91 3.19 0.25 9.44
N HIS A 92 1.97 0.41 8.92
CA HIS A 92 1.72 0.88 7.55
C HIS A 92 2.34 2.26 7.30
N ARG A 93 2.15 3.20 8.24
CA ARG A 93 2.79 4.52 8.21
C ARG A 93 4.31 4.43 8.09
N ASN A 94 4.93 3.62 8.96
CA ASN A 94 6.38 3.48 8.99
C ASN A 94 6.91 2.81 7.71
N ASP A 95 6.16 1.85 7.16
CA ASP A 95 6.51 1.18 5.90
C ASP A 95 6.50 2.15 4.71
N VAL A 96 5.60 3.14 4.67
CA VAL A 96 5.64 4.22 3.67
C VAL A 96 6.98 4.95 3.71
N PHE A 97 7.44 5.37 4.89
CA PHE A 97 8.72 6.07 5.01
C PHE A 97 9.92 5.17 4.73
N ARG A 98 9.90 3.89 5.11
CA ARG A 98 10.95 2.93 4.75
C ARG A 98 11.07 2.73 3.24
N LEU A 99 9.94 2.57 2.56
CA LEU A 99 9.90 2.40 1.11
C LEU A 99 10.34 3.67 0.38
N SER A 100 10.08 4.86 0.95
CA SER A 100 10.49 6.14 0.34
C SER A 100 11.99 6.25 0.07
N VAL A 101 12.83 5.57 0.87
CA VAL A 101 14.30 5.56 0.70
C VAL A 101 14.72 4.85 -0.58
N LEU A 102 13.89 3.94 -1.10
CA LEU A 102 14.17 3.19 -2.32
C LEU A 102 13.82 3.98 -3.60
N LEU A 103 13.16 5.13 -3.45
CA LEU A 103 12.69 5.93 -4.59
C LEU A 103 13.76 6.95 -5.00
N ALA A 104 14.01 7.05 -6.30
CA ALA A 104 14.92 8.07 -6.81
C ALA A 104 14.22 9.45 -6.80
N PRO A 105 14.86 10.55 -6.37
CA PRO A 105 14.24 11.88 -6.37
C PRO A 105 13.76 12.37 -7.75
N ALA A 106 14.41 11.91 -8.82
CA ALA A 106 14.04 12.21 -10.20
C ALA A 106 12.93 11.29 -10.76
N GLN A 107 12.54 10.24 -10.04
CA GLN A 107 11.51 9.31 -10.46
C GLN A 107 10.15 10.01 -10.58
N ARG A 108 9.37 9.63 -11.59
CA ARG A 108 7.98 10.06 -11.76
C ARG A 108 7.14 8.82 -11.94
N VAL A 109 6.11 8.70 -11.10
CA VAL A 109 5.21 7.55 -11.09
C VAL A 109 3.84 8.04 -11.54
N GLU A 110 3.27 7.37 -12.52
CA GLU A 110 1.90 7.62 -12.94
C GLU A 110 0.96 6.75 -12.10
N LEU A 111 -0.01 7.41 -11.46
CA LEU A 111 -1.04 6.76 -10.66
C LEU A 111 -2.42 7.17 -11.18
N PRO A 112 -3.44 6.30 -11.07
CA PRO A 112 -4.84 6.70 -11.25
C PRO A 112 -5.21 7.84 -10.29
N GLU A 113 -6.20 8.67 -10.69
CA GLU A 113 -6.60 9.85 -9.93
C GLU A 113 -7.06 9.52 -8.51
N SER A 114 -7.79 8.41 -8.33
CA SER A 114 -8.21 7.90 -7.02
C SER A 114 -7.02 7.66 -6.07
N ILE A 115 -6.00 6.95 -6.56
CA ILE A 115 -4.78 6.67 -5.79
C ILE A 115 -4.00 7.95 -5.51
N MET A 116 -3.97 8.91 -6.45
CA MET A 116 -3.36 10.22 -6.21
C MET A 116 -4.08 10.98 -5.09
N GLN A 117 -5.41 10.92 -5.03
CA GLN A 117 -6.20 11.55 -3.97
C GLN A 117 -5.93 10.90 -2.61
N ASP A 118 -5.94 9.57 -2.52
CA ASP A 118 -5.57 8.83 -1.31
C ASP A 118 -4.13 9.20 -0.86
N MET A 119 -3.20 9.32 -1.79
CA MET A 119 -1.83 9.74 -1.49
C MET A 119 -1.76 11.17 -0.96
N GLU A 120 -2.48 12.13 -1.55
CA GLU A 120 -2.51 13.51 -1.04
C GLU A 120 -3.13 13.57 0.36
N GLU A 121 -4.23 12.86 0.60
CA GLU A 121 -4.86 12.77 1.92
C GLU A 121 -3.90 12.21 2.97
N PHE A 122 -3.21 11.11 2.64
CA PHE A 122 -2.20 10.55 3.51
C PHE A 122 -1.08 11.56 3.83
N LEU A 123 -0.51 12.23 2.81
CA LEU A 123 0.58 13.18 3.02
C LEU A 123 0.13 14.42 3.80
N LEU A 124 -1.12 14.85 3.65
CA LEU A 124 -1.71 15.92 4.47
C LEU A 124 -1.86 15.47 5.93
N ALA A 125 -2.34 14.25 6.17
CA ALA A 125 -2.46 13.71 7.52
C ALA A 125 -1.09 13.58 8.22
N MET A 126 -0.02 13.25 7.48
CA MET A 126 1.33 13.12 8.02
C MET A 126 1.89 14.42 8.59
N ASN A 127 1.40 15.59 8.20
CA ASN A 127 1.81 16.87 8.79
C ASN A 127 1.40 17.00 10.26
N ASN A 128 0.31 16.33 10.66
CA ASN A 128 -0.25 16.40 12.01
C ASN A 128 0.00 15.11 12.82
N GLU A 129 0.61 14.10 12.21
CA GLU A 129 0.82 12.79 12.82
C GLU A 129 2.03 12.80 13.77
N GLU A 130 1.82 12.39 15.02
CA GLU A 130 2.86 12.42 16.04
C GLU A 130 3.76 11.17 16.04
N GLY A 131 4.97 11.34 16.56
CA GLY A 131 5.89 10.22 16.82
C GLY A 131 6.45 9.56 15.56
N ILE A 132 6.51 10.28 14.44
CA ILE A 132 7.26 9.88 13.25
C ILE A 132 8.74 10.13 13.51
N ARG A 133 9.54 9.06 13.51
CA ARG A 133 11.00 9.11 13.70
C ARG A 133 11.70 8.64 12.44
N LEU A 134 11.88 9.54 11.48
CA LEU A 134 12.42 9.22 10.15
C LEU A 134 13.80 8.55 10.16
N LYS A 135 14.64 8.90 11.15
CA LYS A 135 15.95 8.25 11.36
C LYS A 135 15.84 6.74 11.59
N ASP A 136 14.77 6.28 12.25
CA ASP A 136 14.51 4.86 12.52
C ASP A 136 14.15 4.09 11.23
N PHE A 137 13.88 4.80 10.14
CA PHE A 137 13.52 4.25 8.83
C PHE A 137 14.62 4.44 7.79
N GLY A 138 15.80 4.96 8.19
CA GLY A 138 16.89 5.25 7.27
C GLY A 138 16.64 6.46 6.36
N VAL A 139 15.65 7.30 6.69
CA VAL A 139 15.37 8.54 5.95
C VAL A 139 16.23 9.67 6.52
N PRO A 140 17.23 10.18 5.77
CA PRO A 140 18.18 11.17 6.28
C PRO A 140 17.62 12.60 6.29
N SER A 141 16.48 12.83 5.64
CA SER A 141 15.83 14.14 5.45
C SER A 141 14.83 14.50 6.54
N SER A 142 14.42 15.77 6.56
CA SER A 142 13.30 16.22 7.38
C SER A 142 11.98 15.60 6.90
N LEU A 143 10.96 15.63 7.76
CA LEU A 143 9.61 15.19 7.37
C LEU A 143 9.07 16.03 6.23
N GLU A 144 9.21 17.35 6.32
CA GLU A 144 8.77 18.27 5.29
C GLU A 144 9.40 17.96 3.92
N ASP A 145 10.73 17.79 3.87
CA ASP A 145 11.43 17.47 2.62
C ASP A 145 11.02 16.10 2.07
N THR A 146 10.79 15.13 2.96
CA THR A 146 10.34 13.78 2.56
C THR A 146 8.94 13.83 1.94
N LEU A 147 8.00 14.55 2.57
CA LEU A 147 6.65 14.73 2.03
C LEU A 147 6.68 15.53 0.71
N ARG A 148 7.54 16.54 0.59
CA ARG A 148 7.72 17.31 -0.66
C ARG A 148 8.28 16.43 -1.79
N ASN A 149 9.25 15.58 -1.49
CA ASN A 149 9.81 14.62 -2.44
C ASN A 149 8.75 13.62 -2.90
N LEU A 150 7.95 13.07 -1.98
CA LEU A 150 6.86 12.16 -2.33
C LEU A 150 5.81 12.84 -3.23
N ARG A 151 5.40 14.08 -2.93
CA ARG A 151 4.52 14.85 -3.83
C ARG A 151 5.11 15.00 -5.23
N THR A 152 6.41 15.25 -5.32
CA THR A 152 7.11 15.40 -6.59
C THR A 152 7.17 14.07 -7.38
N ILE A 153 7.47 12.96 -6.70
CA ILE A 153 7.58 11.63 -7.32
C ILE A 153 6.22 11.16 -7.85
N TYR A 154 5.16 11.35 -7.07
CA TYR A 154 3.79 10.94 -7.42
C TYR A 154 2.99 12.02 -8.15
N GLN A 155 3.66 13.12 -8.55
CA GLN A 155 3.06 14.18 -9.38
C GLN A 155 1.79 14.80 -8.76
N LEU A 156 1.78 14.90 -7.43
CA LEU A 156 0.65 15.41 -6.67
C LEU A 156 0.63 16.94 -6.70
N LYS A 157 -0.56 17.53 -6.66
CA LYS A 157 -0.73 18.99 -6.64
C LYS A 157 -0.20 19.53 -5.31
N THR A 158 0.60 20.60 -5.35
CA THR A 158 1.04 21.27 -4.14
C THR A 158 -0.15 22.01 -3.54
N SER A 159 -0.64 21.53 -2.39
CA SER A 159 -1.64 22.20 -1.54
C SER A 159 -1.04 23.43 -0.86
#